data_AF-A0A0F8ED78-F1
#
_entry.id   AF-A0A0F8ED78-F1
#
_cell.length_a   1.000
_cell.length_b   1.000
_cell.length_c   1.000
_cell.angle_alpha   90.00
_cell.angle_beta   90.00
_cell.angle_gamma   90.00
#
_symmetry.space_group_name_H-M   'P 1'
#
loop_
_entity.id
_entity.type
_entity.pdbx_description
1 polymer ?
#
loop_
_entity_poly.entity_id
_entity_poly.type
_entity_poly.pdbx_seq_one_letter_code
_entity_poly.pdbx_strand_id
1 'polypeptide(L)'
;MVNVTVDPLTRIEGHQRISTEVDANGVITDAQSSSLIFRGFERILQHQDPRDAAFLTQRICGVCPLSHGLTATNALDELYGVAEHVPKDALVMRNIFQGLNMVASHATHIYVLFGPDLANPAYKKVLTPLGDTGSAVWDEMLGRFAPISYKMDGAAIPAGSSYMAAIPEKKRLQEMIALIAGRMPGPSSLYPGGYTYPATVADITKLSTYYLQVMDFVSAHTLKVDFNTWIENTYKASSPTKAVSFVTEHLTDLI
;
A
#
# COMPACT_ATOMS: atom_id res chain seq x y z
N MET A 1 34.42 -5.43 12.42
CA MET A 1 33.03 -5.75 12.07
C MET A 1 32.17 -5.50 13.30
N VAL A 2 30.97 -4.96 13.10
CA VAL A 2 30.00 -4.66 14.15
C VAL A 2 28.66 -5.29 13.74
N ASN A 3 27.97 -5.89 14.70
CA ASN A 3 26.63 -6.43 14.47
C ASN A 3 25.58 -5.36 14.79
N VAL A 4 24.70 -5.10 13.84
CA VAL A 4 23.57 -4.17 14.00
C VAL A 4 22.27 -4.97 13.87
N THR A 5 21.42 -4.90 14.89
CA THR A 5 20.13 -5.60 14.88
C THR A 5 19.00 -4.59 15.07
N VAL A 6 17.99 -4.69 14.21
CA VAL A 6 16.72 -3.98 14.33
C VAL A 6 15.64 -4.97 14.75
N ASP A 7 15.21 -4.88 16.00
CA ASP A 7 14.14 -5.66 16.59
C ASP A 7 13.43 -4.85 17.69
N PRO A 8 12.13 -4.51 17.52
CA PRO A 8 11.27 -4.85 16.38
C PRO A 8 11.57 -4.01 15.14
N LEU A 9 11.43 -4.60 13.94
CA LEU A 9 11.23 -3.81 12.73
C LEU A 9 9.81 -3.22 12.76
N THR A 10 9.71 -1.89 12.79
CA THR A 10 8.44 -1.16 12.94
C THR A 10 7.89 -0.68 11.60
N ARG A 11 6.64 -0.19 11.60
CA ARG A 11 5.90 0.28 10.39
C ARG A 11 5.76 -0.79 9.30
N ILE A 12 5.69 -2.05 9.72
CA ILE A 12 5.33 -3.20 8.90
C ILE A 12 4.13 -3.93 9.52
N GLU A 13 3.55 -4.87 8.79
CA GLU A 13 2.64 -5.87 9.37
C GLU A 13 3.46 -7.06 9.89
N GLY A 14 3.07 -7.62 11.03
CA GLY A 14 3.71 -8.78 11.63
C GLY A 14 4.93 -8.46 12.49
N HIS A 15 5.79 -9.47 12.67
CA HIS A 15 6.96 -9.41 13.54
C HIS A 15 8.20 -9.84 12.79
N GLN A 16 9.14 -8.91 12.63
CA GLN A 16 10.38 -9.16 11.90
C GLN A 16 11.58 -8.59 12.65
N ARG A 17 12.68 -9.32 12.57
CA ARG A 17 14.01 -8.90 12.99
C ARG A 17 14.93 -8.91 11.78
N ILE A 18 15.72 -7.85 11.62
CA ILE A 18 16.83 -7.78 10.67
C ILE A 18 18.13 -7.69 11.48
N SER A 19 19.08 -8.58 11.21
CA SER A 19 20.44 -8.52 11.79
C SER A 19 21.46 -8.41 10.67
N THR A 20 22.44 -7.54 10.81
CA THR A 20 23.47 -7.29 9.80
C THR A 20 24.86 -7.30 10.40
N GLU A 21 25.84 -7.74 9.61
CA GLU A 21 27.27 -7.56 9.89
C GLU A 21 27.78 -6.37 9.06
N VAL A 22 28.32 -5.36 9.75
CA VAL A 22 28.77 -4.11 9.13
C VAL A 22 30.30 -4.00 9.25
N ASP A 23 30.96 -3.72 8.13
CA ASP A 23 32.41 -3.55 8.08
C ASP A 23 32.87 -2.18 8.64
N ALA A 24 34.17 -1.93 8.61
CA ALA A 24 34.73 -0.66 9.10
C ALA A 24 34.35 0.57 8.24
N ASN A 25 33.89 0.35 7.01
CA ASN A 25 33.46 1.41 6.08
C ASN A 25 31.94 1.68 6.18
N GLY A 26 31.22 0.98 7.06
CA GLY A 26 29.77 1.09 7.18
C GLY A 26 29.00 0.30 6.13
N VAL A 27 29.66 -0.63 5.41
CA VAL A 27 29.02 -1.47 4.40
C VAL A 27 28.48 -2.74 5.05
N ILE A 28 27.22 -3.07 4.75
CA ILE A 28 26.62 -4.34 5.15
C ILE A 28 27.28 -5.46 4.34
N THR A 29 27.88 -6.42 5.05
CA THR A 29 28.59 -7.59 4.48
C THR A 29 27.81 -8.89 4.62
N ASP A 30 26.91 -8.97 5.61
CA ASP A 30 25.91 -10.03 5.76
C ASP A 30 24.61 -9.46 6.30
N ALA A 31 23.48 -10.08 5.94
CA ALA A 31 22.16 -9.68 6.40
C ALA A 31 21.24 -10.90 6.57
N GLN A 32 20.60 -10.97 7.73
CA GLN A 32 19.66 -12.03 8.10
C GLN A 32 18.28 -11.43 8.36
N SER A 33 17.27 -12.01 7.71
CA SER A 33 15.86 -11.69 7.91
C SER A 33 15.17 -12.80 8.68
N SER A 34 14.62 -12.49 9.85
CA SER A 34 13.95 -13.45 10.72
C SER A 34 12.50 -13.04 10.95
N SER A 35 11.57 -13.91 10.54
CA SER A 35 10.15 -13.78 10.87
C SER A 35 9.89 -14.39 12.24
N LEU A 36 9.34 -13.60 13.17
CA LEU A 36 9.22 -13.98 14.58
C LEU A 36 7.82 -14.46 14.97
N ILE A 37 6.94 -14.70 13.98
CA ILE A 37 5.56 -15.13 14.22
C ILE A 37 5.18 -16.31 13.30
N PHE A 38 4.43 -17.25 13.87
CA PHE A 38 3.81 -18.36 13.15
C PHE A 38 2.41 -18.63 13.73
N ARG A 39 1.43 -18.87 12.86
CA ARG A 39 0.04 -19.21 13.25
C ARG A 39 -0.46 -20.54 12.65
N GLY A 40 0.14 -21.03 11.57
CA GLY A 40 -0.17 -22.36 11.01
C GLY A 40 -1.55 -22.50 10.35
N PHE A 41 -1.95 -21.52 9.52
CA PHE A 41 -3.25 -21.57 8.80
C PHE A 41 -3.43 -22.83 7.95
N GLU A 42 -2.36 -23.37 7.37
CA GLU A 42 -2.42 -24.61 6.58
C GLU A 42 -2.90 -25.79 7.42
N ARG A 43 -2.50 -25.86 8.70
CA ARG A 43 -2.98 -26.88 9.64
C ARG A 43 -4.39 -26.59 10.11
N ILE A 44 -4.73 -25.32 10.35
CA ILE A 44 -6.08 -24.90 10.76
C ILE A 44 -7.12 -25.27 9.69
N LEU A 45 -6.75 -25.18 8.41
CA LEU A 45 -7.63 -25.54 7.29
C LEU A 45 -7.90 -27.04 7.17
N GLN A 46 -7.07 -27.90 7.77
CA GLN A 46 -7.30 -29.34 7.73
C GLN A 46 -8.61 -29.68 8.44
N HIS A 47 -9.40 -30.57 7.83
CA HIS A 47 -10.70 -31.02 8.34
C HIS A 47 -11.78 -29.92 8.48
N GLN A 48 -11.53 -28.72 7.96
CA GLN A 48 -12.57 -27.69 7.82
C GLN A 48 -13.41 -27.97 6.58
N ASP A 49 -14.63 -27.42 6.56
CA ASP A 49 -15.39 -27.36 5.32
C ASP A 49 -14.62 -26.48 4.32
N PRO A 50 -14.32 -26.98 3.11
CA PRO A 50 -13.58 -26.19 2.12
C PRO A 50 -14.24 -24.85 1.82
N ARG A 51 -15.58 -24.74 1.91
CA ARG A 51 -16.32 -23.50 1.65
C ARG A 51 -15.99 -22.38 2.65
N ASP A 52 -15.48 -22.74 3.83
CA ASP A 52 -15.05 -21.77 4.84
C ASP A 52 -13.64 -21.23 4.60
N ALA A 53 -12.89 -21.79 3.63
CA ALA A 53 -11.49 -21.45 3.41
C ALA A 53 -11.27 -19.95 3.17
N ALA A 54 -12.12 -19.29 2.36
CA ALA A 54 -11.99 -17.86 2.11
C ALA A 54 -12.16 -17.01 3.38
N PHE A 55 -13.03 -17.45 4.31
CA PHE A 55 -13.20 -16.78 5.59
C PHE A 55 -12.03 -17.04 6.54
N LEU A 56 -11.43 -18.22 6.51
CA LEU A 56 -10.28 -18.53 7.34
C LEU A 56 -9.01 -17.83 6.81
N THR A 57 -8.69 -17.99 5.53
CA THR A 57 -7.44 -17.47 4.93
C THR A 57 -7.36 -15.95 4.94
N GLN A 58 -8.48 -15.21 4.84
CA GLN A 58 -8.43 -13.75 4.96
C GLN A 58 -7.98 -13.25 6.34
N ARG A 59 -7.92 -14.13 7.36
CA ARG A 59 -7.33 -13.80 8.67
C ARG A 59 -5.82 -14.00 8.71
N ILE A 60 -5.20 -14.49 7.63
CA ILE A 60 -3.74 -14.51 7.48
C ILE A 60 -3.21 -13.08 7.55
N CYS A 61 -3.84 -12.08 6.92
CA CYS A 61 -3.37 -10.70 7.04
C CYS A 61 -4.53 -9.72 7.05
N GLY A 62 -4.54 -8.78 8.00
CA GLY A 62 -5.53 -7.70 8.06
C GLY A 62 -5.27 -6.55 7.09
N VAL A 63 -4.05 -6.46 6.54
CA VAL A 63 -3.65 -5.44 5.55
C VAL A 63 -3.98 -5.88 4.13
N CYS A 64 -3.69 -7.14 3.77
CA CYS A 64 -4.05 -7.74 2.49
C CYS A 64 -5.05 -8.93 2.61
N PRO A 65 -6.20 -8.78 3.29
CA PRO A 65 -7.09 -9.92 3.56
C PRO A 65 -7.71 -10.50 2.28
N LEU A 66 -7.93 -9.65 1.28
CA LEU A 66 -8.70 -10.00 0.08
C LEU A 66 -7.92 -10.91 -0.86
N SER A 67 -6.60 -10.74 -0.98
CA SER A 67 -5.79 -11.64 -1.81
C SER A 67 -5.89 -13.07 -1.30
N HIS A 68 -5.82 -13.27 0.02
CA HIS A 68 -5.96 -14.60 0.61
C HIS A 68 -7.36 -15.21 0.43
N GLY A 69 -8.41 -14.41 0.66
CA GLY A 69 -9.79 -14.85 0.45
C GLY A 69 -10.07 -15.19 -1.01
N LEU A 70 -9.64 -14.33 -1.94
CA LEU A 70 -9.88 -14.49 -3.38
C LEU A 70 -9.10 -15.68 -3.94
N THR A 71 -7.85 -15.87 -3.52
CA THR A 71 -7.07 -17.07 -3.90
C THR A 71 -7.75 -18.34 -3.41
N ALA A 72 -8.25 -18.38 -2.17
CA ALA A 72 -8.97 -19.54 -1.66
C ALA A 72 -10.27 -19.79 -2.44
N THR A 73 -11.03 -18.74 -2.76
CA THR A 73 -12.23 -18.86 -3.58
C THR A 73 -11.92 -19.40 -4.99
N ASN A 74 -10.92 -18.85 -5.67
CA ASN A 74 -10.55 -19.30 -7.02
C ASN A 74 -10.03 -20.76 -7.01
N ALA A 75 -9.26 -21.14 -5.99
CA ALA A 75 -8.80 -22.52 -5.84
C ALA A 75 -9.98 -23.51 -5.67
N LEU A 76 -11.04 -23.10 -4.98
CA LEU A 76 -12.25 -23.92 -4.84
C LEU A 76 -13.06 -23.95 -6.13
N ASP A 77 -13.09 -22.86 -6.90
CA ASP A 77 -13.74 -22.84 -8.21
C ASP A 77 -13.11 -23.84 -9.17
N GLU A 78 -11.78 -23.92 -9.17
CA GLU A 78 -11.02 -24.95 -9.92
C GLU A 78 -11.29 -26.34 -9.36
N LEU A 79 -11.18 -26.53 -8.05
CA LEU A 79 -11.36 -27.83 -7.39
C LEU A 79 -12.74 -28.45 -7.65
N TYR A 80 -13.80 -27.62 -7.63
CA TYR A 80 -15.17 -28.06 -7.87
C TYR A 80 -15.57 -28.05 -9.36
N GLY A 81 -14.67 -27.67 -10.27
CA GLY A 81 -14.95 -27.64 -11.71
C GLY A 81 -15.94 -26.56 -12.13
N VAL A 82 -16.08 -25.49 -11.34
CA VAL A 82 -17.04 -24.39 -11.59
C VAL A 82 -16.37 -23.12 -12.08
N ALA A 83 -15.04 -23.07 -12.22
CA ALA A 83 -14.30 -21.89 -12.67
C ALA A 83 -14.86 -21.26 -13.98
N GLU A 84 -15.14 -22.09 -14.98
CA GLU A 84 -15.72 -21.64 -16.26
C GLU A 84 -17.21 -21.27 -16.17
N HIS A 85 -17.87 -21.60 -15.06
CA HIS A 85 -19.29 -21.36 -14.81
C HIS A 85 -19.53 -20.18 -13.86
N VAL A 86 -18.47 -19.55 -13.34
CA VAL A 86 -18.60 -18.35 -12.51
C VAL A 86 -19.23 -17.24 -13.36
N PRO A 87 -20.35 -16.62 -12.93
CA PRO A 87 -20.97 -15.55 -13.69
C PRO A 87 -19.99 -14.41 -13.96
N LYS A 88 -20.03 -13.87 -15.18
CA LYS A 88 -19.16 -12.76 -15.60
C LYS A 88 -19.21 -11.58 -14.63
N ASP A 89 -20.41 -11.22 -14.16
CA ASP A 89 -20.59 -10.11 -13.23
C ASP A 89 -19.89 -10.39 -11.88
N ALA A 90 -19.89 -11.64 -11.42
CA ALA A 90 -19.15 -12.03 -10.21
C ALA A 90 -17.64 -11.93 -10.41
N LEU A 91 -17.10 -12.31 -11.58
CA LEU A 91 -15.68 -12.13 -11.92
C LEU A 91 -15.31 -10.64 -11.95
N VAL A 92 -16.16 -9.80 -12.55
CA VAL A 92 -15.97 -8.33 -12.56
C VAL A 92 -15.96 -7.79 -11.13
N MET A 93 -16.90 -8.21 -10.29
CA MET A 93 -16.94 -7.79 -8.89
C MET A 93 -15.70 -8.22 -8.11
N ARG A 94 -15.20 -9.45 -8.30
CA ARG A 94 -13.94 -9.92 -7.71
C ARG A 94 -12.75 -9.05 -8.14
N ASN A 95 -12.68 -8.65 -9.41
CA ASN A 95 -11.62 -7.79 -9.93
C ASN A 95 -11.69 -6.36 -9.37
N ILE A 96 -12.88 -5.74 -9.37
CA ILE A 96 -13.10 -4.43 -8.75
C ILE A 96 -12.67 -4.49 -7.29
N PHE A 97 -13.09 -5.53 -6.58
CA PHE A 97 -12.80 -5.71 -5.18
C PHE A 97 -11.30 -5.82 -4.88
N GLN A 98 -10.58 -6.64 -5.65
CA GLN A 98 -9.12 -6.73 -5.55
C GLN A 98 -8.42 -5.41 -5.90
N GLY A 99 -8.93 -4.69 -6.90
CA GLY A 99 -8.43 -3.36 -7.28
C GLY A 99 -8.57 -2.35 -6.14
N LEU A 100 -9.74 -2.31 -5.49
CA LEU A 100 -9.97 -1.46 -4.31
C LEU A 100 -9.01 -1.81 -3.16
N ASN A 101 -8.78 -3.10 -2.91
CA ASN A 101 -7.81 -3.54 -1.90
C ASN A 101 -6.39 -3.06 -2.21
N MET A 102 -5.99 -3.18 -3.47
CA MET A 102 -4.66 -2.79 -3.93
C MET A 102 -4.44 -1.29 -3.72
N VAL A 103 -5.39 -0.46 -4.14
CA VAL A 103 -5.35 1.00 -3.92
C VAL A 103 -5.29 1.31 -2.42
N ALA A 104 -6.16 0.68 -1.61
CA ALA A 104 -6.18 0.88 -0.16
C ALA A 104 -4.86 0.46 0.52
N SER A 105 -4.28 -0.67 0.10
CA SER A 105 -3.02 -1.20 0.63
C SER A 105 -1.85 -0.31 0.23
N HIS A 106 -1.75 0.10 -1.03
CA HIS A 106 -0.66 0.95 -1.51
C HIS A 106 -0.72 2.36 -0.94
N ALA A 107 -1.90 2.96 -0.82
CA ALA A 107 -2.04 4.25 -0.12
C ALA A 107 -1.54 4.12 1.34
N THR A 108 -1.98 3.08 2.06
CA THR A 108 -1.52 2.88 3.45
C THR A 108 0.01 2.74 3.51
N HIS A 109 0.57 1.93 2.61
CA HIS A 109 2.01 1.70 2.55
C HIS A 109 2.77 3.00 2.26
N ILE A 110 2.41 3.71 1.19
CA ILE A 110 3.13 4.91 0.75
C ILE A 110 3.06 6.01 1.80
N TYR A 111 1.88 6.32 2.35
CA TYR A 111 1.75 7.52 3.18
C TYR A 111 2.00 7.28 4.66
N VAL A 112 1.69 6.10 5.18
CA VAL A 112 1.71 5.84 6.64
C VAL A 112 2.83 4.90 7.06
N LEU A 113 3.26 3.99 6.19
CA LEU A 113 4.32 3.02 6.51
C LEU A 113 5.69 3.50 6.01
N PHE A 114 5.89 3.56 4.70
CA PHE A 114 7.15 3.90 4.05
C PHE A 114 7.42 5.40 4.00
N GLY A 115 6.41 6.23 3.64
CA GLY A 115 6.58 7.67 3.47
C GLY A 115 7.31 8.36 4.63
N PRO A 116 6.99 8.06 5.91
CA PRO A 116 7.72 8.60 7.06
C PRO A 116 9.24 8.38 7.05
N ASP A 117 9.76 7.35 6.36
CA ASP A 117 11.20 7.16 6.19
C ASP A 117 11.84 8.31 5.42
N LEU A 118 11.13 8.88 4.44
CA LEU A 118 11.64 9.98 3.62
C LEU A 118 11.90 11.25 4.43
N ALA A 119 11.25 11.41 5.58
CA ALA A 119 11.47 12.50 6.53
C ALA A 119 12.73 12.31 7.41
N ASN A 120 13.42 11.18 7.30
CA ASN A 120 14.62 10.89 8.09
C ASN A 120 15.80 11.79 7.65
N PRO A 121 16.54 12.42 8.57
CA PRO A 121 17.72 13.24 8.25
C PRO A 121 18.84 12.48 7.52
N ALA A 122 18.85 11.14 7.57
CA ALA A 122 19.75 10.31 6.77
C ALA A 122 19.58 10.60 5.26
N TYR A 123 18.36 10.82 4.78
CA TYR A 123 18.11 11.19 3.39
C TYR A 123 18.63 12.59 3.06
N LYS A 124 18.56 13.55 3.99
CA LYS A 124 19.17 14.88 3.81
C LYS A 124 20.65 14.77 3.47
N LYS A 125 21.39 13.93 4.19
CA LYS A 125 22.82 13.71 3.97
C LYS A 125 23.11 13.14 2.58
N VAL A 126 22.28 12.22 2.10
CA VAL A 126 22.39 11.63 0.76
C VAL A 126 22.10 12.67 -0.33
N LEU A 127 21.17 13.59 -0.07
CA LEU A 127 20.77 14.62 -1.04
C LEU A 127 21.67 15.87 -1.00
N THR A 128 22.41 16.10 0.08
CA THR A 128 23.31 17.27 0.25
C THR A 128 24.27 17.50 -0.92
N PRO A 129 24.89 16.47 -1.55
CA PRO A 129 25.77 16.66 -2.71
C PRO A 129 25.07 17.27 -3.95
N LEU A 130 23.74 17.28 -3.99
CA LEU A 130 22.93 17.89 -5.06
C LEU A 130 22.67 19.40 -4.83
N GLY A 131 23.28 20.01 -3.82
CA GLY A 131 23.17 21.44 -3.54
C GLY A 131 21.78 21.88 -3.11
N ASP A 132 21.35 23.05 -3.59
CA ASP A 132 20.07 23.68 -3.22
C ASP A 132 18.87 22.79 -3.60
N THR A 133 18.94 22.14 -4.78
CA THR A 133 17.94 21.16 -5.23
C THR A 133 17.78 20.01 -4.24
N GLY A 134 18.88 19.44 -3.74
CA GLY A 134 18.84 18.34 -2.78
C GLY A 134 18.21 18.75 -1.45
N SER A 135 18.49 19.97 -1.00
CA SER A 135 17.90 20.53 0.22
C SER A 135 16.39 20.76 0.05
N ALA A 136 15.98 21.38 -1.05
CA ALA A 136 14.58 21.60 -1.41
C ALA A 136 13.78 20.29 -1.48
N VAL A 137 14.32 19.26 -2.11
CA VAL A 137 13.69 17.93 -2.19
C VAL A 137 13.48 17.32 -0.81
N TRP A 138 14.49 17.40 0.07
CA TRP A 138 14.36 16.85 1.42
C TRP A 138 13.37 17.65 2.28
N ASP A 139 13.38 18.98 2.18
CA ASP A 139 12.42 19.83 2.89
C ASP A 139 10.98 19.54 2.44
N GLU A 140 10.76 19.25 1.14
CA GLU A 140 9.46 18.81 0.62
C GLU A 140 9.06 17.42 1.15
N MET A 141 10.01 16.46 1.22
CA MET A 141 9.75 15.15 1.83
C MET A 141 9.37 15.27 3.31
N LEU A 142 10.10 16.10 4.06
CA LEU A 142 9.81 16.40 5.47
C LEU A 142 8.41 17.02 5.61
N GLY A 143 8.10 18.04 4.80
CA GLY A 143 6.81 18.74 4.80
C GLY A 143 5.61 17.88 4.38
N ARG A 144 5.84 16.78 3.64
CA ARG A 144 4.77 15.85 3.22
C ARG A 144 4.59 14.67 4.15
N PHE A 145 5.69 14.08 4.63
CA PHE A 145 5.67 12.74 5.20
C PHE A 145 6.08 12.67 6.67
N ALA A 146 6.45 13.78 7.31
CA ALA A 146 6.72 13.79 8.76
C ALA A 146 5.53 13.18 9.54
N PRO A 147 5.74 12.11 10.32
CA PRO A 147 4.65 11.47 11.05
C PRO A 147 4.18 12.33 12.25
N ILE A 148 3.03 11.98 12.82
CA ILE A 148 2.57 12.60 14.07
C ILE A 148 3.60 12.36 15.18
N SER A 149 3.80 13.39 16.02
CA SER A 149 4.76 13.37 17.14
C SER A 149 6.22 13.21 16.72
N TYR A 150 6.55 13.49 15.45
CA TYR A 150 7.93 13.48 14.98
C TYR A 150 8.77 14.57 15.66
N LYS A 151 9.99 14.21 16.02
CA LYS A 151 10.96 15.12 16.62
C LYS A 151 12.30 14.98 15.92
N MET A 152 12.95 16.11 15.69
CA MET A 152 14.31 16.19 15.16
C MET A 152 15.13 17.03 16.13
N ASP A 153 16.22 16.47 16.65
CA ASP A 153 17.10 17.12 17.64
C ASP A 153 16.35 17.68 18.87
N GLY A 154 15.32 16.95 19.31
CA GLY A 154 14.48 17.32 20.46
C GLY A 154 13.39 18.35 20.15
N ALA A 155 13.42 19.02 19.00
CA ALA A 155 12.39 19.93 18.54
C ALA A 155 11.24 19.18 17.85
N ALA A 156 10.01 19.61 18.10
CA ALA A 156 8.83 19.04 17.45
C ALA A 156 8.76 19.49 15.99
N ILE A 157 8.53 18.53 15.08
CA ILE A 157 8.31 18.79 13.66
C ILE A 157 6.79 18.68 13.40
N PRO A 158 6.18 19.67 12.71
CA PRO A 158 4.78 19.56 12.30
C PRO A 158 4.53 18.30 11.47
N ALA A 159 3.38 17.67 11.66
CA ALA A 159 3.01 16.52 10.86
C ALA A 159 2.84 16.92 9.39
N GLY A 160 3.38 16.10 8.50
CA GLY A 160 3.41 16.36 7.07
C GLY A 160 2.02 16.33 6.43
N SER A 161 1.84 17.15 5.41
CA SER A 161 0.54 17.36 4.75
C SER A 161 -0.03 16.08 4.14
N SER A 162 0.78 15.28 3.44
CA SER A 162 0.37 14.03 2.83
C SER A 162 0.12 12.93 3.86
N TYR A 163 0.94 12.84 4.90
CA TYR A 163 0.72 11.92 6.02
C TYR A 163 -0.63 12.19 6.70
N MET A 164 -0.92 13.46 7.03
CA MET A 164 -2.16 13.86 7.69
C MET A 164 -3.39 13.64 6.80
N ALA A 165 -3.29 13.94 5.51
CA ALA A 165 -4.38 13.72 4.56
C ALA A 165 -4.68 12.22 4.32
N ALA A 166 -3.69 11.34 4.47
CA ALA A 166 -3.87 9.91 4.28
C ALA A 166 -4.72 9.23 5.37
N ILE A 167 -4.79 9.80 6.58
CA ILE A 167 -5.56 9.22 7.70
C ILE A 167 -7.07 9.17 7.39
N PRO A 168 -7.76 10.28 7.07
CA PRO A 168 -9.16 10.23 6.67
C PRO A 168 -9.34 9.48 5.34
N GLU A 169 -8.34 9.52 4.46
CA GLU A 169 -8.41 8.81 3.19
C GLU A 169 -8.46 7.30 3.35
N LYS A 170 -7.71 6.76 4.32
CA LYS A 170 -7.74 5.34 4.66
C LYS A 170 -9.15 4.88 5.01
N LYS A 171 -9.90 5.69 5.77
CA LYS A 171 -11.29 5.40 6.12
C LYS A 171 -12.16 5.35 4.86
N ARG A 172 -12.08 6.35 3.98
CA ARG A 172 -12.85 6.40 2.73
C ARG A 172 -12.57 5.18 1.84
N LEU A 173 -11.31 4.78 1.69
CA LEU A 173 -10.91 3.57 0.94
C LEU A 173 -11.51 2.28 1.55
N GLN A 174 -11.62 2.19 2.87
CA GLN A 174 -12.28 1.05 3.52
C GLN A 174 -13.81 1.09 3.37
N GLU A 175 -14.43 2.28 3.37
CA GLU A 175 -15.87 2.45 3.09
C GLU A 175 -16.23 2.07 1.66
N MET A 176 -15.38 2.41 0.68
CA MET A 176 -15.51 1.96 -0.71
C MET A 176 -15.56 0.44 -0.80
N ILE A 177 -14.65 -0.22 -0.09
CA ILE A 177 -14.59 -1.67 -0.05
C ILE A 177 -15.86 -2.24 0.61
N ALA A 178 -16.22 -1.70 1.78
CA ALA A 178 -17.37 -2.18 2.55
C ALA A 178 -18.70 -2.05 1.78
N LEU A 179 -18.84 -1.06 0.89
CA LEU A 179 -20.03 -0.85 0.06
C LEU A 179 -20.42 -2.11 -0.73
N ILE A 180 -19.43 -2.83 -1.27
CA ILE A 180 -19.67 -4.02 -2.10
C ILE A 180 -19.31 -5.33 -1.39
N ALA A 181 -18.76 -5.26 -0.17
CA ALA A 181 -18.21 -6.42 0.55
C ALA A 181 -18.73 -6.59 1.99
N GLY A 182 -19.63 -5.72 2.42
CA GLY A 182 -20.24 -5.68 3.74
C GLY A 182 -19.36 -5.05 4.82
N ARG A 183 -18.06 -5.38 4.86
CA ARG A 183 -17.10 -4.81 5.81
C ARG A 183 -15.67 -4.86 5.32
N MET A 184 -14.82 -4.04 5.92
CA MET A 184 -13.36 -4.07 5.77
C MET A 184 -12.71 -3.67 7.09
N PRO A 185 -11.70 -4.42 7.61
CA PRO A 185 -11.14 -5.68 7.11
C PRO A 185 -12.06 -6.91 7.21
N GLY A 186 -11.68 -7.99 6.54
CA GLY A 186 -12.31 -9.30 6.67
C GLY A 186 -13.71 -9.43 6.03
N PRO A 187 -13.86 -9.04 4.76
CA PRO A 187 -15.14 -9.05 4.03
C PRO A 187 -15.84 -10.41 3.99
N SER A 188 -17.12 -10.39 3.59
CA SER A 188 -17.94 -11.62 3.50
C SER A 188 -18.49 -11.90 2.10
N SER A 189 -18.03 -11.16 1.09
CA SER A 189 -18.60 -11.22 -0.26
C SER A 189 -18.05 -12.32 -1.16
N LEU A 190 -16.91 -12.91 -0.80
CA LEU A 190 -16.25 -13.96 -1.58
C LEU A 190 -16.86 -15.32 -1.25
N TYR A 191 -17.26 -16.05 -2.29
CA TYR A 191 -17.80 -17.40 -2.16
C TYR A 191 -17.50 -18.21 -3.43
N PRO A 192 -17.20 -19.52 -3.30
CA PRO A 192 -17.01 -20.38 -4.46
C PRO A 192 -18.22 -20.34 -5.41
N GLY A 193 -17.97 -20.26 -6.70
CA GLY A 193 -18.96 -20.13 -7.76
C GLY A 193 -19.42 -18.69 -8.04
N GLY A 194 -19.03 -17.70 -7.24
CA GLY A 194 -19.46 -16.32 -7.51
C GLY A 194 -19.00 -15.24 -6.54
N TYR A 195 -19.93 -14.33 -6.28
CA TYR A 195 -19.80 -13.17 -5.41
C TYR A 195 -21.17 -12.93 -4.76
N THR A 196 -21.23 -12.83 -3.44
CA THR A 196 -22.52 -12.91 -2.71
C THR A 196 -23.32 -11.61 -2.71
N TYR A 197 -22.73 -10.50 -3.18
CA TYR A 197 -23.39 -9.20 -3.24
C TYR A 197 -23.63 -8.75 -4.69
N PRO A 198 -24.90 -8.71 -5.16
CA PRO A 198 -25.22 -8.20 -6.48
C PRO A 198 -25.18 -6.67 -6.49
N ALA A 199 -24.06 -6.09 -6.90
CA ALA A 199 -23.89 -4.63 -6.94
C ALA A 199 -24.92 -3.96 -7.86
N THR A 200 -25.53 -2.89 -7.36
CA THR A 200 -26.52 -2.10 -8.11
C THR A 200 -25.84 -1.00 -8.93
N VAL A 201 -26.56 -0.41 -9.89
CA VAL A 201 -26.08 0.79 -10.61
C VAL A 201 -25.70 1.91 -9.64
N ALA A 202 -26.48 2.09 -8.56
CA ALA A 202 -26.20 3.08 -7.54
C ALA A 202 -24.86 2.82 -6.82
N ASP A 203 -24.54 1.56 -6.53
CA ASP A 203 -23.26 1.16 -5.93
C ASP A 203 -22.10 1.51 -6.87
N ILE A 204 -22.24 1.20 -8.16
CA ILE A 204 -21.22 1.50 -9.18
C ILE A 204 -21.03 3.01 -9.35
N THR A 205 -22.10 3.80 -9.36
CA THR A 205 -22.02 5.27 -9.40
C THR A 205 -21.29 5.80 -8.17
N LYS A 206 -21.61 5.29 -6.98
CA LYS A 206 -20.97 5.70 -5.74
C LYS A 206 -19.48 5.31 -5.70
N LEU A 207 -19.13 4.10 -6.16
CA LEU A 207 -17.73 3.68 -6.31
C LEU A 207 -16.96 4.58 -7.27
N SER A 208 -17.59 4.99 -8.37
CA SER A 208 -16.97 5.89 -9.35
C SER A 208 -16.70 7.27 -8.76
N THR A 209 -17.64 7.82 -7.97
CA THR A 209 -17.41 9.07 -7.22
C THR A 209 -16.25 8.94 -6.24
N TYR A 210 -16.21 7.84 -5.47
CA TYR A 210 -15.09 7.62 -4.56
C TYR A 210 -13.75 7.45 -5.29
N TYR A 211 -13.73 6.78 -6.44
CA TYR A 211 -12.53 6.65 -7.26
C TYR A 211 -12.00 8.03 -7.66
N LEU A 212 -12.86 8.93 -8.17
CA LEU A 212 -12.46 10.29 -8.51
C LEU A 212 -11.86 11.04 -7.30
N GLN A 213 -12.50 10.89 -6.14
CA GLN A 213 -12.00 11.49 -4.91
C GLN A 213 -10.62 10.95 -4.46
N VAL A 214 -10.32 9.68 -4.74
CA VAL A 214 -9.00 9.09 -4.51
C VAL A 214 -7.99 9.65 -5.51
N MET A 215 -8.38 9.82 -6.78
CA MET A 215 -7.52 10.42 -7.80
C MET A 215 -7.19 11.89 -7.47
N ASP A 216 -8.16 12.66 -6.97
CA ASP A 216 -7.95 14.02 -6.48
C ASP A 216 -6.94 14.02 -5.32
N PHE A 217 -7.10 13.08 -4.38
CA PHE A 217 -6.18 12.92 -3.26
C PHE A 217 -4.75 12.59 -3.73
N VAL A 218 -4.59 11.64 -4.65
CA VAL A 218 -3.27 11.27 -5.20
C VAL A 218 -2.63 12.44 -5.94
N SER A 219 -3.42 13.17 -6.73
CA SER A 219 -2.96 14.36 -7.46
C SER A 219 -2.50 15.45 -6.48
N ALA A 220 -3.27 15.72 -5.43
CA ALA A 220 -2.97 16.77 -4.46
C ALA A 220 -1.84 16.43 -3.47
N HIS A 221 -1.65 15.15 -3.13
CA HIS A 221 -0.76 14.73 -2.03
C HIS A 221 0.41 13.85 -2.43
N THR A 222 0.42 13.27 -3.64
CA THR A 222 1.59 12.56 -4.18
C THR A 222 2.17 13.28 -5.40
N LEU A 223 1.37 13.49 -6.43
CA LEU A 223 1.89 13.90 -7.74
C LEU A 223 2.11 15.42 -7.85
N LYS A 224 1.33 16.22 -7.14
CA LYS A 224 1.22 17.69 -7.28
C LYS A 224 0.88 18.19 -8.69
N VAL A 225 0.40 17.28 -9.53
CA VAL A 225 -0.11 17.54 -10.87
C VAL A 225 -1.33 16.67 -11.10
N ASP A 226 -2.15 17.02 -12.09
CA ASP A 226 -3.25 16.16 -12.52
C ASP A 226 -2.71 14.77 -12.92
N PHE A 227 -3.48 13.74 -12.58
CA PHE A 227 -3.11 12.36 -12.86
C PHE A 227 -2.86 12.09 -14.35
N ASN A 228 -3.67 12.64 -15.26
CA ASN A 228 -3.48 12.42 -16.68
C ASN A 228 -2.19 13.10 -17.16
N THR A 229 -1.93 14.33 -16.70
CA THR A 229 -0.65 15.01 -16.97
C THR A 229 0.52 14.17 -16.48
N TRP A 230 0.45 13.58 -15.28
CA TRP A 230 1.49 12.68 -14.79
C TRP A 230 1.68 11.47 -15.71
N ILE A 231 0.61 10.76 -16.07
CA ILE A 231 0.69 9.56 -16.90
C ILE A 231 1.22 9.86 -18.30
N GLU A 232 0.78 10.96 -18.92
CA GLU A 232 1.23 11.39 -20.24
C GLU A 232 2.73 11.68 -20.27
N ASN A 233 3.25 12.27 -19.20
CA ASN A 233 4.65 12.69 -19.13
C ASN A 233 5.57 11.67 -18.42
N THR A 234 5.03 10.57 -17.89
CA THR A 234 5.84 9.50 -17.29
C THR A 234 5.64 8.17 -18.03
N TYR A 235 4.59 7.42 -17.71
CA TYR A 235 4.32 6.10 -18.27
C TYR A 235 4.15 6.10 -19.80
N LYS A 236 3.49 7.14 -20.34
CA LYS A 236 3.28 7.31 -21.79
C LYS A 236 4.29 8.26 -22.43
N ALA A 237 5.34 8.65 -21.72
CA ALA A 237 6.35 9.55 -22.28
C ALA A 237 6.97 8.94 -23.54
N SER A 238 7.23 9.78 -24.55
CA SER A 238 7.79 9.30 -25.82
C SER A 238 9.23 8.78 -25.71
N SER A 239 9.88 8.94 -24.54
CA SER A 239 11.20 8.41 -24.22
C SER A 239 11.45 8.44 -22.71
N PRO A 240 12.34 7.58 -22.16
CA PRO A 240 12.77 7.66 -20.78
C PRO A 240 13.34 9.02 -20.38
N THR A 241 14.10 9.68 -21.27
CA THR A 241 14.66 11.01 -21.02
C THR A 241 13.59 12.05 -20.76
N LYS A 242 12.51 12.06 -21.55
CA LYS A 242 11.39 12.99 -21.30
C LYS A 242 10.70 12.74 -19.96
N ALA A 243 10.54 11.47 -19.57
CA ALA A 243 9.97 11.15 -18.26
C ALA A 243 10.85 11.66 -17.12
N VAL A 244 12.17 11.48 -17.23
CA VAL A 244 13.13 12.02 -16.26
C VAL A 244 13.07 13.55 -16.25
N SER A 245 13.13 14.20 -17.41
CA SER A 245 13.06 15.67 -17.53
C SER A 245 11.80 16.23 -16.88
N PHE A 246 10.63 15.67 -17.17
CA PHE A 246 9.37 16.10 -16.56
C PHE A 246 9.42 16.05 -15.03
N VAL A 247 9.92 14.95 -14.46
CA VAL A 247 10.07 14.82 -13.01
C VAL A 247 11.08 15.85 -12.48
N THR A 248 12.25 15.99 -13.11
CA THR A 248 13.29 16.91 -12.63
C THR A 248 12.91 18.39 -12.77
N GLU A 249 12.15 18.76 -13.79
CA GLU A 249 11.62 20.12 -13.96
C GLU A 249 10.66 20.47 -12.83
N HIS A 250 9.76 19.55 -12.47
CA HIS A 250 8.87 19.74 -11.31
C HIS A 250 9.62 19.79 -9.97
N LEU A 251 10.81 19.19 -9.88
CA LEU A 251 11.67 19.33 -8.70
C LEU A 251 12.39 20.68 -8.67
N THR A 252 12.57 21.33 -9.82
CA THR A 252 13.23 22.65 -9.90
C THR A 252 12.32 23.74 -9.33
N ASP A 253 10.99 23.58 -9.48
CA ASP A 253 10.00 24.47 -8.86
C ASP A 253 9.99 24.44 -7.32
N LEU A 254 10.73 23.52 -6.70
CA LEU A 254 10.89 23.42 -5.25
C LEU A 254 12.05 24.27 -4.70
N ILE A 255 12.94 24.79 -5.57
CA ILE A 255 14.12 25.60 -5.23
C ILE A 255 13.73 27.08 -5.14
#